data_AF-A0A7J4UQ98-F1
#
_entry.id   AF-A0A7J4UQ98-F1
#
_cell.length_a   1.000
_cell.length_b   1.000
_cell.length_c   1.000
_cell.angle_alpha   90.00
_cell.angle_beta   90.00
_cell.angle_gamma   90.00
#
_symmetry.space_group_name_H-M   'P 1'
#
loop_
_entity.id
_entity.type
_entity.pdbx_description
1 polymer ?
#
loop_
_entity_poly.entity_id
_entity_poly.type
_entity_poly.pdbx_seq_one_letter_code
_entity_poly.pdbx_strand_id
1 'polypeptide(L)'
;MKNYKELRSLLVEMGPEDTPFGGDARSAFSHYGVHRIDNPEQLSRLNAFLSAIGEREFLDPNGAVVQMKTKLNMAGYDFDCDVQNGPHLGNQEYPLTRHGGTFGKNTDTPFGDFEKTDGISSGENSYSLNINTEKLPSGMYKIFPVISPTNSSDAE
;
A
#
# COMPACT_ATOMS: atom_id res chain seq x y z
N MET A 1 45.21 3.92 11.98
CA MET A 1 43.86 3.29 11.88
C MET A 1 42.88 4.40 11.53
N LYS A 2 42.06 4.22 10.49
CA LYS A 2 41.06 5.23 10.09
C LYS A 2 39.97 5.33 11.16
N ASN A 3 39.50 6.53 11.45
CA ASN A 3 38.51 6.76 12.49
C ASN A 3 37.09 6.44 11.96
N TYR A 4 36.15 6.08 12.82
CA TYR A 4 34.80 5.64 12.42
C TYR A 4 34.07 6.66 11.53
N LYS A 5 34.25 7.96 11.80
CA LYS A 5 33.67 9.04 10.99
C LYS A 5 34.26 9.08 9.57
N GLU A 6 35.55 8.83 9.44
CA GLU A 6 36.25 8.79 8.14
C GLU A 6 35.88 7.53 7.35
N LEU A 7 35.66 6.41 8.03
CA LEU A 7 35.16 5.19 7.38
C LEU A 7 33.72 5.36 6.92
N ARG A 8 32.88 6.04 7.71
CA ARG A 8 31.50 6.34 7.34
C ARG A 8 31.42 7.32 6.16
N SER A 9 32.24 8.37 6.13
CA SER A 9 32.27 9.30 5.00
C SER A 9 32.75 8.61 3.73
N LEU A 10 33.77 7.75 3.82
CA LEU A 10 34.31 7.00 2.69
C LEU A 10 33.30 5.97 2.14
N LEU A 11 32.48 5.35 3.00
CA LEU A 11 31.35 4.50 2.59
C LEU A 11 30.21 5.26 1.90
N VAL A 12 29.99 6.52 2.30
CA VAL A 12 28.99 7.41 1.67
C VAL A 12 29.50 7.94 0.33
N GLU A 13 30.78 8.31 0.26
CA GLU A 13 31.44 8.74 -0.99
C GLU A 13 31.67 7.59 -1.98
N MET A 14 31.81 6.35 -1.49
CA MET A 14 31.89 5.14 -2.32
C MET A 14 30.48 4.57 -2.65
N GLY A 15 29.42 5.37 -2.53
CA GLY A 15 28.14 5.08 -3.17
C GLY A 15 28.36 4.78 -4.67
N PRO A 16 27.50 3.97 -5.32
CA PRO A 16 27.79 3.45 -6.65
C PRO A 16 27.58 4.54 -7.70
N GLU A 17 28.60 5.38 -7.89
CA GLU A 17 28.76 6.11 -9.13
C GLU A 17 29.25 5.10 -10.19
N ASP A 18 28.46 5.01 -11.26
CA ASP A 18 28.73 4.31 -12.51
C ASP A 18 28.76 2.77 -12.49
N THR A 19 27.56 2.18 -12.53
CA THR A 19 27.42 0.93 -13.30
C THR A 19 27.55 1.30 -14.80
N PRO A 20 28.38 0.62 -15.61
CA PRO A 20 28.61 0.97 -17.02
C PRO A 20 27.40 0.80 -17.95
N PHE A 21 26.22 0.52 -17.41
CA PHE A 21 25.06 0.04 -18.15
C PHE A 21 23.76 0.69 -17.62
N GLY A 22 23.65 2.01 -17.80
CA GLY A 22 22.37 2.74 -17.95
C GLY A 22 21.21 2.41 -17.00
N GLY A 23 21.48 2.00 -15.76
CA GLY A 23 20.47 1.74 -14.75
C GLY A 23 20.54 2.81 -13.67
N ASP A 24 19.42 3.46 -13.39
CA ASP A 24 19.24 4.31 -12.19
C ASP A 24 19.94 3.66 -10.99
N ALA A 25 20.63 4.46 -10.18
CA ALA A 25 21.38 4.07 -8.97
C ALA A 25 20.50 3.46 -7.85
N ARG A 26 19.82 2.35 -8.15
CA ARG A 26 18.97 1.60 -7.24
C ARG A 26 19.81 0.48 -6.64
N SER A 27 20.55 0.81 -5.58
CA SER A 27 21.20 -0.20 -4.76
C SER A 27 20.14 -1.00 -3.99
N ALA A 28 20.43 -2.27 -3.65
CA ALA A 28 19.56 -3.07 -2.78
C ALA A 28 19.32 -2.40 -1.40
N PHE A 29 20.20 -1.48 -1.00
CA PHE A 29 20.09 -0.69 0.22
C PHE A 29 19.20 0.55 0.08
N SER A 30 19.08 1.14 -1.10
CA SER A 30 18.20 2.28 -1.39
C SER A 30 16.83 1.87 -1.94
N HIS A 31 16.69 0.61 -2.37
CA HIS A 31 15.40 0.07 -2.79
C HIS A 31 14.54 -0.34 -1.59
N TYR A 32 13.86 0.64 -1.00
CA TYR A 32 12.73 0.37 -0.11
C TYR A 32 11.69 -0.40 -0.93
N GLY A 33 11.46 -1.69 -0.61
CA GLY A 33 10.52 -2.52 -1.33
C GLY A 33 9.11 -1.93 -1.36
N VAL A 34 8.29 -2.38 -2.32
CA VAL A 34 6.93 -1.85 -2.59
C VAL A 34 5.94 -1.98 -1.41
N HIS A 35 6.32 -2.71 -0.36
CA HIS A 35 5.52 -3.03 0.81
C HIS A 35 5.70 -2.04 1.99
N ARG A 36 6.39 -0.91 1.80
CA ARG A 36 6.58 0.14 2.84
C ARG A 36 5.85 1.43 2.46
N ILE A 37 4.54 1.46 2.66
CA ILE A 37 3.68 2.64 2.40
C ILE A 37 3.90 3.82 3.36
N ASP A 38 4.63 3.61 4.46
CA ASP A 38 5.07 4.70 5.36
C ASP A 38 5.93 5.74 4.62
N ASN A 39 6.63 5.30 3.57
CA ASN A 39 7.40 6.19 2.72
C ASN A 39 6.48 6.86 1.69
N PRO A 40 6.48 8.21 1.59
CA PRO A 40 5.61 8.93 0.67
C PRO A 40 5.89 8.60 -0.79
N GLU A 41 7.13 8.24 -1.13
CA GLU A 41 7.50 7.82 -2.48
C GLU A 41 6.82 6.50 -2.88
N GLN A 42 6.76 5.53 -1.97
CA GLN A 42 6.13 4.23 -2.24
C GLN A 42 4.61 4.35 -2.28
N LEU A 43 4.03 5.16 -1.38
CA LEU A 43 2.62 5.51 -1.42
C LEU A 43 2.25 6.18 -2.76
N SER A 44 3.06 7.13 -3.22
CA SER A 44 2.84 7.79 -4.52
C SER A 44 2.90 6.81 -5.69
N ARG A 45 3.86 5.88 -5.70
CA ARG A 45 3.97 4.84 -6.74
C ARG A 45 2.76 3.91 -6.74
N LEU A 46 2.30 3.52 -5.56
CA LEU A 46 1.17 2.62 -5.41
C LEU A 46 -0.15 3.30 -5.78
N ASN A 47 -0.32 4.58 -5.43
CA ASN A 47 -1.42 5.41 -5.91
C ASN A 47 -1.39 5.61 -7.43
N ALA A 48 -0.21 5.89 -8.02
CA ALA A 48 -0.08 5.99 -9.48
C ALA A 48 -0.46 4.68 -10.19
N PHE A 49 -0.08 3.55 -9.61
CA PHE A 49 -0.44 2.23 -10.12
C PHE A 49 -1.94 1.96 -10.03
N LEU A 50 -2.60 2.37 -8.94
CA LEU A 50 -4.05 2.29 -8.79
C LEU A 50 -4.78 3.22 -9.78
N SER A 51 -4.29 4.45 -9.97
CA SER A 51 -4.83 5.40 -10.96
C SER A 51 -4.80 4.82 -12.37
N ALA A 52 -3.73 4.13 -12.76
CA ALA A 52 -3.63 3.48 -14.07
C ALA A 52 -4.70 2.38 -14.29
N ILE A 53 -5.18 1.74 -13.21
CA ILE A 53 -6.31 0.81 -13.29
C ILE A 53 -7.62 1.59 -13.45
N GLY A 54 -7.78 2.69 -12.73
CA GLY A 54 -8.99 3.54 -12.77
C GLY A 54 -9.16 4.37 -14.04
N GLU A 55 -8.12 4.55 -14.85
CA GLU A 55 -8.25 5.15 -16.18
C GLU A 55 -9.11 4.33 -17.14
N ARG A 56 -9.23 3.03 -16.89
CA ARG A 56 -10.01 2.12 -17.73
C ARG A 56 -11.50 2.21 -17.38
N GLU A 57 -12.32 2.03 -18.40
CA GLU A 57 -13.76 1.89 -18.24
C GLU A 57 -14.11 0.41 -18.07
N PHE A 58 -14.98 0.12 -17.11
CA PHE A 58 -15.37 -1.24 -16.73
C PHE A 58 -16.84 -1.47 -17.00
N LEU A 59 -17.17 -2.64 -17.56
CA LEU A 59 -18.56 -3.06 -17.69
C LEU A 59 -19.18 -3.41 -16.33
N ASP A 60 -18.37 -4.03 -15.46
CA ASP A 60 -18.74 -4.43 -14.12
C ASP A 60 -17.72 -3.86 -13.12
N PRO A 61 -18.13 -3.00 -12.17
CA PRO A 61 -17.22 -2.43 -11.18
C PRO A 61 -16.66 -3.49 -10.23
N ASN A 62 -17.39 -4.59 -9.99
CA ASN A 62 -16.91 -5.68 -9.12
C ASN A 62 -15.67 -6.36 -9.72
N GLY A 63 -15.68 -6.60 -11.04
CA GLY A 63 -14.50 -7.09 -11.76
C GLY A 63 -13.29 -6.14 -11.66
N ALA A 64 -13.52 -4.83 -11.60
CA ALA A 64 -12.47 -3.84 -11.42
C ALA A 64 -11.85 -3.92 -10.00
N VAL A 65 -12.69 -4.05 -8.98
CA VAL A 65 -12.26 -4.23 -7.58
C VAL A 65 -11.44 -5.51 -7.40
N VAL A 66 -11.85 -6.62 -8.01
CA VAL A 66 -11.09 -7.88 -7.97
C VAL A 66 -9.72 -7.74 -8.66
N GLN A 67 -9.66 -7.03 -9.78
CA GLN A 67 -8.39 -6.73 -10.44
C GLN A 67 -7.48 -5.89 -9.54
N MET A 68 -7.99 -4.84 -8.91
CA MET A 68 -7.24 -4.03 -7.94
C MET A 68 -6.74 -4.87 -6.77
N LYS A 69 -7.61 -5.69 -6.18
CA LYS A 69 -7.26 -6.63 -5.11
C LYS A 69 -6.12 -7.56 -5.51
N THR A 70 -6.17 -8.15 -6.70
CA THR A 70 -5.11 -9.03 -7.19
C THR A 70 -3.78 -8.29 -7.27
N LYS A 71 -3.78 -7.05 -7.76
CA LYS A 71 -2.55 -6.27 -7.91
C LYS A 71 -2.00 -5.77 -6.57
N LEU A 72 -2.87 -5.33 -5.66
CA LEU A 72 -2.46 -4.95 -4.31
C LEU A 72 -1.88 -6.15 -3.56
N ASN A 73 -2.45 -7.34 -3.75
CA ASN A 73 -1.89 -8.58 -3.18
C ASN A 73 -0.48 -8.89 -3.72
N MET A 74 -0.20 -8.62 -5.00
CA MET A 74 1.16 -8.72 -5.54
C MET A 74 2.13 -7.73 -4.89
N ALA A 75 1.66 -6.56 -4.47
CA ALA A 75 2.46 -5.58 -3.72
C ALA A 75 2.59 -5.93 -2.21
N GLY A 76 1.86 -6.94 -1.74
CA GLY A 76 1.85 -7.38 -0.33
C GLY A 76 0.75 -6.74 0.52
N TYR A 77 -0.25 -6.09 -0.10
CA TYR A 77 -1.40 -5.49 0.57
C TYR A 77 -2.68 -6.24 0.24
N ASP A 78 -3.54 -6.42 1.24
CA ASP A 78 -4.87 -7.00 1.05
C ASP A 78 -5.92 -6.12 1.72
N PHE A 79 -7.14 -6.18 1.20
CA PHE A 79 -8.29 -5.51 1.77
C PHE A 79 -9.51 -6.41 1.63
N ASP A 80 -10.44 -6.29 2.57
CA ASP A 80 -11.67 -7.06 2.54
C ASP A 80 -12.74 -6.29 1.76
N CYS A 81 -13.14 -6.83 0.61
CA CYS A 81 -14.17 -6.25 -0.23
C CYS A 81 -15.29 -7.26 -0.43
N ASP A 82 -16.51 -6.89 -0.03
CA ASP A 82 -17.67 -7.74 -0.27
C ASP A 82 -18.17 -7.56 -1.71
N VAL A 83 -17.65 -8.43 -2.58
CA VAL A 83 -17.97 -8.49 -4.01
C VAL A 83 -19.36 -9.09 -4.27
N GLN A 84 -20.02 -9.68 -3.26
CA GLN A 84 -21.29 -10.39 -3.42
C GLN A 84 -22.50 -9.43 -3.44
N ASN A 85 -22.36 -8.21 -2.91
CA ASN A 85 -23.48 -7.27 -2.74
C ASN A 85 -23.82 -6.42 -3.98
N GLY A 86 -23.32 -6.81 -5.17
CA GLY A 86 -23.57 -6.08 -6.41
C GLY A 86 -22.69 -4.82 -6.57
N PRO A 87 -22.92 -4.02 -7.64
CA PRO A 87 -22.09 -2.87 -7.96
C PRO A 87 -22.32 -1.74 -6.95
N HIS A 88 -21.36 -1.55 -6.06
CA HIS A 88 -21.40 -0.43 -5.12
C HIS A 88 -21.07 0.88 -5.84
N LEU A 89 -22.03 1.79 -5.86
CA LEU A 89 -21.88 3.14 -6.41
C LEU A 89 -21.54 4.12 -5.28
N GLY A 90 -20.65 5.06 -5.55
CA GLY A 90 -20.20 6.05 -4.56
C GLY A 90 -18.87 5.69 -3.91
N ASN A 91 -18.57 6.33 -2.78
CA ASN A 91 -17.31 6.18 -2.07
C ASN A 91 -17.35 4.99 -1.10
N GLN A 92 -16.36 4.12 -1.20
CA GLN A 92 -16.15 3.00 -0.29
C GLN A 92 -14.77 3.09 0.33
N GLU A 93 -14.70 2.97 1.64
CA GLU A 93 -13.44 2.94 2.38
C GLU A 93 -13.15 1.52 2.84
N TYR A 94 -11.95 1.03 2.52
CA TYR A 94 -11.49 -0.30 2.89
C TYR A 94 -10.18 -0.20 3.67
N PRO A 95 -10.12 -0.67 4.93
CA PRO A 95 -8.88 -0.69 5.67
C PRO A 95 -7.88 -1.66 5.00
N LEU A 96 -6.64 -1.21 4.83
CA LEU A 96 -5.59 -2.03 4.24
C LEU A 96 -4.93 -2.90 5.30
N THR A 97 -4.53 -4.10 4.89
CA THR A 97 -3.72 -5.02 5.69
C THR A 97 -2.49 -5.40 4.90
N ARG A 98 -1.35 -5.57 5.58
CA ARG A 98 -0.10 -6.01 4.96
C ARG A 98 0.10 -7.48 5.23
N HIS A 99 0.31 -8.25 4.17
CA HIS A 99 0.48 -9.70 4.20
C HIS A 99 -0.64 -10.45 4.97
N GLY A 100 -1.87 -9.90 4.98
CA GLY A 100 -3.00 -10.47 5.72
C GLY A 100 -3.01 -10.19 7.23
N GLY A 101 -2.10 -9.33 7.70
CA GLY A 101 -1.97 -8.98 9.11
C GLY A 101 -1.27 -10.05 9.95
N THR A 102 -1.25 -9.82 11.26
CA THR A 102 -0.74 -10.77 12.24
C THR A 102 -1.85 -11.20 13.18
N PHE A 103 -1.91 -12.50 13.46
CA PHE A 103 -2.80 -13.07 14.46
C PHE A 103 -1.96 -13.82 15.49
N GLY A 104 -2.10 -13.45 16.76
CA GLY A 104 -1.29 -14.07 17.80
C GLY A 104 -1.57 -13.54 19.21
N LYS A 105 -0.60 -13.76 20.09
CA LYS A 105 -0.56 -13.24 21.45
C LYS A 105 0.78 -12.56 21.67
N ASN A 106 0.74 -11.36 22.23
CA ASN A 106 1.91 -10.66 22.75
C ASN A 106 2.09 -10.98 24.24
N THR A 107 3.18 -10.47 24.82
CA THR A 107 3.48 -10.61 26.25
C THR A 107 2.38 -10.03 27.15
N ASP A 108 1.67 -9.01 26.67
CA ASP A 108 0.62 -8.31 27.42
C ASP A 108 -0.80 -8.85 27.15
N THR A 109 -0.97 -9.78 26.20
CA THR A 109 -2.29 -10.31 25.86
C THR A 109 -2.76 -11.32 26.90
N PRO A 110 -3.98 -11.20 27.46
CA PRO A 110 -4.53 -12.18 28.40
C PRO A 110 -4.62 -13.60 27.81
N PHE A 111 -4.56 -14.61 28.69
CA PHE A 111 -4.59 -16.02 28.28
C PHE A 111 -5.84 -16.39 27.46
N GLY A 112 -6.96 -15.69 27.62
CA GLY A 112 -8.21 -15.91 26.87
C GLY A 112 -8.30 -15.21 25.51
N ASP A 113 -7.48 -14.18 25.27
CA ASP A 113 -7.68 -13.25 24.17
C ASP A 113 -6.61 -13.39 23.08
N PHE A 114 -6.95 -12.94 21.87
CA PHE A 114 -6.04 -12.89 20.73
C PHE A 114 -5.98 -11.48 20.17
N GLU A 115 -4.79 -11.05 19.81
CA GLU A 115 -4.56 -9.78 19.13
C GLU A 115 -4.52 -10.01 17.62
N LYS A 116 -5.26 -9.17 16.89
CA LYS A 116 -5.21 -9.08 15.44
C LYS A 116 -4.72 -7.70 15.06
N THR A 117 -3.63 -7.65 14.31
CA THR A 117 -3.04 -6.40 13.80
C THR A 117 -3.04 -6.45 12.28
N ASP A 118 -3.19 -5.30 11.64
CA ASP A 118 -3.16 -5.14 10.19
C ASP A 118 -1.76 -5.34 9.57
N GLY A 119 -0.69 -5.40 10.38
CA GLY A 119 0.70 -5.53 9.92
C GLY A 119 1.27 -4.25 9.30
N ILE A 120 0.52 -3.15 9.35
CA ILE A 120 0.88 -1.82 8.83
C ILE A 120 1.03 -0.84 9.99
N SER A 121 0.06 -0.82 10.89
CA SER A 121 0.06 0.00 12.09
C SER A 121 1.25 -0.36 12.99
N SER A 122 2.28 0.48 12.94
CA SER A 122 3.39 0.50 13.87
C SER A 122 3.49 1.93 14.41
N GLY A 123 2.52 2.32 15.24
CA GLY A 123 2.34 3.70 15.72
C GLY A 123 1.01 4.31 15.30
N GLU A 124 1.03 5.59 14.90
CA GLU A 124 -0.15 6.46 14.69
C GLU A 124 -0.80 6.36 13.30
N ASN A 125 -0.16 5.71 12.33
CA ASN A 125 -0.63 5.73 10.93
C ASN A 125 -1.23 4.38 10.53
N SER A 126 -2.55 4.36 10.34
CA SER A 126 -3.24 3.31 9.60
C SER A 126 -3.51 3.80 8.16
N TYR A 127 -3.68 2.90 7.20
CA TYR A 127 -3.93 3.28 5.81
C TYR A 127 -5.19 2.58 5.29
N SER A 128 -6.00 3.34 4.54
CA SER A 128 -7.23 2.84 3.94
C SER A 128 -7.28 3.17 2.46
N LEU A 129 -7.88 2.27 1.69
CA LEU A 129 -8.15 2.41 0.27
C LEU A 129 -9.57 2.98 0.11
N ASN A 130 -9.65 4.19 -0.42
CA ASN A 130 -10.88 4.83 -0.83
C ASN A 130 -11.13 4.56 -2.32
N ILE A 131 -12.29 3.99 -2.65
CA ILE A 131 -12.70 3.71 -4.02
C ILE A 131 -14.00 4.47 -4.28
N ASN A 132 -13.93 5.50 -5.12
CA ASN A 132 -15.12 6.15 -5.64
C ASN A 132 -15.52 5.53 -6.98
N THR A 133 -16.74 4.99 -7.06
CA THR A 133 -17.28 4.37 -8.27
C THR A 133 -18.39 5.23 -8.87
N GLU A 134 -18.22 5.63 -10.13
CA GLU A 134 -19.16 6.45 -10.88
C GLU A 134 -19.65 5.74 -12.14
N LYS A 135 -20.92 5.96 -12.49
CA LYS A 135 -21.51 5.45 -13.73
C LYS A 135 -21.45 6.52 -14.82
N LEU A 136 -20.84 6.20 -15.96
CA LEU A 136 -20.78 7.08 -17.10
C LEU A 136 -22.08 7.09 -17.91
N PRO A 137 -22.32 8.16 -18.71
CA PRO A 137 -23.44 8.21 -19.67
C PRO A 137 -23.40 7.10 -20.72
N SER A 138 -22.22 6.53 -20.99
CA SER A 138 -22.03 5.37 -21.88
C SER A 138 -22.62 4.07 -21.32
N GLY A 139 -23.03 4.05 -20.05
CA GLY A 139 -23.49 2.86 -19.34
C GLY A 139 -22.37 2.05 -18.69
N MET A 140 -21.10 2.43 -18.90
CA MET A 140 -19.93 1.85 -18.26
C MET A 140 -19.64 2.49 -16.89
N TYR A 141 -18.78 1.86 -16.11
CA TYR A 141 -18.36 2.31 -14.78
C TYR A 141 -16.91 2.76 -14.80
N LYS A 142 -16.60 3.78 -14.00
CA LYS A 142 -15.24 4.23 -13.75
C LYS A 142 -15.00 4.29 -12.25
N ILE A 143 -13.81 3.91 -11.87
CA ILE A 143 -13.38 3.80 -10.49
C ILE A 143 -12.22 4.76 -10.26
N PHE A 144 -12.23 5.42 -9.11
CA PHE A 144 -11.19 6.35 -8.68
C PHE A 144 -10.61 5.85 -7.35
N PRO A 145 -9.63 4.95 -7.41
CA PRO A 145 -8.96 4.42 -6.22
C PRO A 145 -7.87 5.36 -5.71
N VAL A 146 -7.88 5.66 -4.41
CA VAL A 146 -6.86 6.46 -3.73
C VAL A 146 -6.59 5.88 -2.36
N ILE A 147 -5.32 5.71 -1.99
CA ILE A 147 -4.93 5.33 -0.63
C ILE A 147 -4.57 6.58 0.15
N SER A 148 -5.18 6.69 1.33
CA SER A 148 -4.96 7.76 2.28
C SER A 148 -4.61 7.18 3.65
N PRO A 149 -3.74 7.87 4.43
CA PRO A 149 -3.59 7.56 5.84
C PRO A 149 -4.93 7.87 6.54
N THR A 150 -5.46 6.91 7.28
CA THR A 150 -6.57 7.13 8.21
C THR A 150 -5.95 7.60 9.52
N ASN A 151 -6.13 8.88 9.82
CA ASN A 151 -5.77 9.41 11.14
C ASN A 151 -6.75 8.78 12.14
N SER A 152 -6.24 8.20 13.22
CA SER A 152 -7.05 7.56 14.27
C SER A 152 -7.96 8.52 15.07
N SER A 153 -8.20 9.74 14.58
CA SER A 153 -9.12 10.71 15.18
C SER A 153 -10.59 10.44 14.88
N ASP A 154 -10.89 9.52 13.96
CA ASP A 154 -12.27 9.12 13.61
C ASP A 154 -12.68 7.78 14.28
N ALA A 155 -11.88 7.31 15.25
CA ALA A 155 -12.13 6.11 16.04
C ALA A 155 -12.37 6.45 17.53
N GLU A 156 -13.15 7.49 17.82
CA GLU A 156 -13.91 7.68 19.08
C GLU A 156 -15.28 8.31 18.80
#